data_AF-A0A510DUI2-F1
#
_entry.id   AF-A0A510DUI2-F1
#
_cell.length_a   1.000
_cell.length_b   1.000
_cell.length_c   1.000
_cell.angle_alpha   90.00
_cell.angle_beta   90.00
_cell.angle_gamma   90.00
#
_symmetry.space_group_name_H-M   'P 1'
#
loop_
_entity.id
_entity.type
_entity.pdbx_description
1 polymer ?
#
loop_
_entity_poly.entity_id
_entity_poly.type
_entity_poly.pdbx_seq_one_letter_code
_entity_poly.pdbx_strand_id
1 'polypeptide(L)' 'MPWKVRCQSCGRERTLNISFDIASQKVLYQYCPYCGKNTFNDILGYLDVSEEKKEA' A
#
# COMPACT_ATOMS: atom_id res chain seq x y z
N MET A 1 3.74 2.51 10.32
CA MET A 1 3.20 3.49 9.37
C MET A 1 2.42 2.75 8.29
N PRO A 2 1.09 2.93 8.21
CA PRO A 2 0.25 2.24 7.23
C PRO A 2 0.32 2.94 5.86
N TRP A 3 0.69 2.19 4.83
CA TRP A 3 0.74 2.66 3.44
C TRP A 3 -0.29 1.93 2.61
N LYS A 4 -1.01 2.64 1.75
CA LYS A 4 -1.91 2.01 0.79
C LYS A 4 -1.12 1.64 -0.46
N VAL A 5 -1.15 0.36 -0.84
CA VAL A 5 -0.43 -0.16 -2.02
C VAL A 5 -1.36 -0.97 -2.91
N ARG A 6 -1.10 -0.99 -4.22
CA ARG A 6 -1.87 -1.76 -5.21
C ARG A 6 -0.98 -2.75 -5.94
N CYS A 7 -1.33 -4.01 -5.94
CA CYS A 7 -0.61 -5.04 -6.67
C CYS A 7 -0.78 -4.86 -8.19
N GLN A 8 0.33 -4.78 -8.95
CA GLN A 8 0.26 -4.66 -10.41
C GLN A 8 -0.18 -5.97 -11.09
N SER A 9 -0.02 -7.12 -10.43
CA SER A 9 -0.39 -8.41 -11.03
C SER A 9 -1.87 -8.77 -10.89
N CYS A 10 -2.52 -8.44 -9.78
CA CYS A 10 -3.93 -8.80 -9.56
C CYS A 10 -4.82 -7.61 -9.20
N GLY A 11 -4.30 -6.38 -9.25
CA GLY A 11 -5.06 -5.14 -9.09
C GLY A 11 -5.55 -4.84 -7.68
N ARG A 12 -5.39 -5.76 -6.72
CA ARG A 12 -5.90 -5.58 -5.35
C ARG A 12 -5.08 -4.58 -4.55
N GLU A 13 -5.80 -3.74 -3.82
CA GLU A 13 -5.25 -2.77 -2.88
C GLU A 13 -5.15 -3.39 -1.47
N ARG A 14 -4.13 -3.00 -0.72
CA ARG A 14 -3.97 -3.39 0.68
C ARG A 14 -3.20 -2.35 1.48
N THR A 15 -3.35 -2.43 2.80
CA THR A 15 -2.50 -1.71 3.74
C THR A 15 -1.20 -2.47 3.96
N LEU A 16 -0.09 -1.77 3.81
CA LEU A 16 1.26 -2.22 4.09
C LEU A 16 1.76 -1.50 5.35
N ASN A 17 1.91 -2.25 6.43
CA ASN A 17 2.45 -1.73 7.68
C ASN A 17 3.96 -1.91 7.72
N ILE A 18 4.71 -0.82 7.57
CA ILE A 18 6.17 -0.80 7.64
C ILE A 18 6.66 0.34 8.56
N SER A 19 7.90 0.27 9.00
CA SER A 19 8.52 1.21 9.94
C SER A 19 9.33 2.33 9.27
N PHE A 20 9.47 2.30 7.94
CA PHE A 20 10.22 3.29 7.17
C PHE A 20 9.31 4.05 6.18
N ASP A 21 9.75 5.24 5.79
CA ASP A 21 9.09 6.08 4.81
C ASP A 21 9.40 5.59 3.39
N ILE A 22 8.37 5.50 2.56
CA ILE A 22 8.46 5.10 1.15
C ILE A 22 7.87 6.16 0.21
N ALA A 23 7.62 7.38 0.69
CA ALA A 23 7.04 8.48 -0.09
C ALA A 23 7.80 8.80 -1.37
N SER A 24 9.13 8.63 -1.37
CA SER A 24 9.98 8.90 -2.53
C SER A 24 9.91 7.82 -3.62
N GLN A 25 9.33 6.67 -3.30
CA GLN A 25 9.25 5.52 -4.20
C GLN A 25 7.91 5.53 -4.93
N LYS A 26 7.93 5.24 -6.24
CA LYS A 26 6.69 5.08 -7.03
C LYS A 26 6.10 3.67 -6.89
N VAL A 27 6.99 2.68 -6.80
CA VAL A 27 6.64 1.25 -6.75
C VAL A 27 7.53 0.53 -5.76
N LEU A 28 7.02 -0.58 -5.22
CA LEU A 28 7.71 -1.48 -4.30
C LEU A 28 7.61 -2.91 -4.81
N TYR A 29 8.73 -3.64 -4.85
CA TYR A 29 8.73 -5.07 -5.11
C TYR A 29 8.47 -5.85 -3.81
N GLN A 30 7.29 -6.44 -3.68
CA GLN A 30 6.89 -7.18 -2.48
C GLN A 30 5.91 -8.30 -2.82
N TYR A 31 5.91 -9.34 -1.97
CA TYR A 31 4.90 -10.38 -1.94
C TYR A 31 3.47 -9.82 -1.90
N CYS A 32 2.61 -10.30 -2.79
CA CYS A 32 1.18 -10.06 -2.74
C CYS A 32 0.46 -11.28 -2.13
N PRO A 33 -0.23 -11.14 -0.99
CA PRO A 33 -0.94 -12.26 -0.35
C PRO A 33 -2.14 -12.76 -1.16
N TYR A 34 -2.62 -11.98 -2.13
CA TYR A 34 -3.77 -12.34 -2.95
C TYR A 34 -3.43 -13.14 -4.21
N CYS A 35 -2.29 -12.84 -4.85
CA CYS A 35 -1.84 -13.58 -6.02
C CYS A 35 -0.72 -14.58 -5.70
N GLY A 36 -0.26 -14.64 -4.44
CA GLY A 36 0.66 -15.69 -3.96
C GLY A 36 2.08 -15.59 -4.50
N LYS A 37 2.50 -14.43 -5.02
CA LYS A 37 3.81 -14.24 -5.65
C LYS A 37 4.40 -12.85 -5.36
N ASN A 38 5.71 -12.76 -5.49
CA ASN A 38 6.42 -11.48 -5.48
C ASN A 38 6.13 -10.72 -6.78
N THR A 39 5.82 -9.44 -6.67
CA THR A 39 5.50 -8.58 -7.81
C THR A 39 5.68 -7.11 -7.44
N PHE A 40 5.59 -6.23 -8.42
CA PHE A 40 5.57 -4.79 -8.17
C PHE A 40 4.21 -4.36 -7.64
N ASN A 41 4.23 -3.47 -6.66
CA ASN A 41 3.06 -2.85 -6.08
C ASN A 41 3.21 -1.33 -6.21
N ASP A 42 2.20 -0.66 -6.74
CA ASP A 42 2.13 0.81 -6.78
C ASP A 42 1.90 1.33 -5.37
N ILE A 43 2.61 2.40 -4.99
CA ILE A 43 2.38 3.10 -3.72
C ILE A 43 1.31 4.16 -3.98
N LEU A 44 0.13 3.99 -3.38
CA LEU A 44 -1.00 4.89 -3.57
C LEU A 44 -1.00 6.07 -2.60
N GLY A 45 -0.37 5.93 -1.45
CA GLY A 45 -0.20 7.01 -0.47
C GLY A 45 -0.10 6.50 0.97
N TYR A 46 0.23 7.42 1.86
CA TYR A 46 0.20 7.19 3.30
C TYR A 46 -1.23 7.24 3.82
N LEU A 47 -1.61 6.32 4.70
CA LEU A 47 -2.89 6.38 5.40
C LEU A 47 -2.66 7.18 6.68
N ASP A 48 -3.03 8.46 6.64
CA ASP A 48 -2.99 9.28 7.85
C ASP A 48 -4.14 8.84 8.78
N VAL A 49 -3.77 8.24 9.90
CA VAL A 49 -4.74 7.73 10.90
C VAL A 49 -5.36 8.86 11.74
N SER A 50 -5.09 10.13 11.45
CA SER A 50 -5.75 11.26 12.13
C SER A 50 -7.12 11.63 11.54
N GLU A 51 -7.54 11.04 10.41
CA GLU A 51 -8.87 11.28 9.84
C GLU A 51 -9.86 10.15 10.19
N GLU A 52 -10.25 10.10 11.47
CA GLU A 52 -11.55 9.53 11.83
C GLU A 52 -12.66 10.58 11.63
N LYS A 53 -13.41 10.36 10.55
CA LYS A 53 -14.82 10.76 10.30
C LYS A 53 -15.08 12.21 9.88
N LYS A 54 -15.14 12.42 8.57
CA LYS A 54 -16.23 13.20 7.96
C LYS A 54 -17.06 12.28 7.08
N GLU A 55 -18.33 12.65 6.93
CA GLU A 55 -19.44 12.00 6.24
C GLU A 55 -20.30 11.09 7.14
N ALA A 56 -21.61 11.33 7.31
CA ALA A 56 -22.49 12.43 6.94
C ALA A 56 -23.76 12.33 7.83
#